data_AF-A0A9E5FH98-F1
#
_entry.id   AF-A0A9E5FH98-F1
#
_cell.length_a   1.000
_cell.length_b   1.000
_cell.length_c   1.000
_cell.angle_alpha   90.00
_cell.angle_beta   90.00
_cell.angle_gamma   90.00
#
_symmetry.space_group_name_H-M   'P 1'
#
loop_
_entity.id
_entity.type
_entity.pdbx_description
1 polymer ?
#
loop_
_entity_poly.entity_id
_entity_poly.type
_entity_poly.pdbx_seq_one_letter_code
_entity_poly.pdbx_strand_id
1 'polypeptide(L)'
;MNAAIFPLLIFALAAPKRPNIIVILSDDMGYSDIGCYGGEIATPNLDSLAAGGVRFTRFYNTSRCCPTRASLLTGLYPHQAGIGHMT
;
A
#
# COMPACT_ATOMS: atom_id res chain seq x y z
N MET A 1 -25.55 35.68 -45.77
CA MET A 1 -24.74 34.48 -45.48
C MET A 1 -23.77 34.87 -44.37
N ASN A 2 -24.15 34.73 -43.10
CA ASN A 2 -23.30 35.14 -41.99
C ASN A 2 -22.99 33.90 -41.14
N ALA A 3 -21.79 33.34 -41.32
CA ALA A 3 -21.28 32.28 -40.47
C ALA A 3 -20.80 32.92 -39.16
N ALA A 4 -21.50 32.65 -38.06
CA ALA A 4 -21.05 33.00 -36.72
C ALA A 4 -19.90 32.07 -36.33
N ILE A 5 -18.71 32.62 -36.13
CA ILE A 5 -17.53 31.92 -35.61
C ILE A 5 -17.69 31.90 -34.08
N PHE A 6 -18.09 30.77 -33.52
CA PHE A 6 -18.04 30.54 -32.07
C PHE A 6 -16.61 30.18 -31.67
N PRO A 7 -15.98 30.88 -30.70
CA PRO A 7 -14.65 30.51 -30.24
C PRO A 7 -14.76 29.23 -29.39
N LEU A 8 -14.12 28.17 -29.86
CA LEU A 8 -13.94 26.93 -29.13
C LEU A 8 -12.97 27.19 -27.96
N LEU A 9 -13.49 27.42 -26.77
CA LEU A 9 -12.70 27.49 -25.53
C LEU A 9 -12.22 26.09 -25.17
N ILE A 10 -10.96 25.80 -25.48
CA ILE A 10 -10.28 24.56 -25.08
C ILE A 10 -9.86 24.72 -23.61
N PHE A 11 -10.57 24.08 -22.70
CA PHE A 11 -10.10 23.89 -21.33
C PHE A 11 -9.06 22.76 -21.29
N ALA A 12 -7.81 23.10 -20.98
CA ALA A 12 -6.79 22.10 -20.68
C ALA A 12 -7.12 21.46 -19.32
N LEU A 13 -7.52 20.18 -19.31
CA LEU A 13 -7.67 19.42 -18.08
C LEU A 13 -6.29 19.25 -17.44
N ALA A 14 -6.06 19.89 -16.30
CA ALA A 14 -4.83 19.68 -15.54
C ALA A 14 -4.71 18.19 -15.19
N ALA A 15 -3.58 17.58 -15.52
CA ALA A 15 -3.33 16.18 -15.21
C ALA A 15 -3.48 15.97 -13.68
N PRO A 16 -4.21 14.94 -13.24
CA PRO A 16 -4.42 14.70 -11.81
C PRO A 16 -3.08 14.55 -11.11
N LYS A 17 -2.92 15.23 -9.98
CA LYS A 17 -1.69 15.18 -9.18
C LYS A 17 -1.45 13.74 -8.75
N ARG A 18 -0.29 13.18 -9.10
CA ARG A 18 0.10 11.83 -8.70
C ARG A 18 0.34 11.80 -7.18
N PRO A 19 -0.24 10.85 -6.45
CA PRO A 19 0.04 10.70 -5.02
C PRO A 19 1.46 10.16 -4.81
N ASN A 20 2.04 10.50 -3.67
CA ASN A 20 3.24 9.82 -3.18
C ASN A 20 2.80 8.55 -2.44
N ILE A 21 3.46 7.43 -2.73
CA ILE A 21 3.18 6.14 -2.10
C ILE A 21 4.36 5.79 -1.20
N ILE A 22 4.10 5.57 0.09
CA ILE A 22 5.09 5.15 1.08
C ILE A 22 4.70 3.75 1.57
N VAL A 23 5.62 2.80 1.45
CA VAL A 23 5.46 1.45 1.99
C VAL A 23 6.32 1.33 3.25
N ILE A 24 5.67 1.19 4.40
CA ILE A 24 6.35 0.96 5.69
C ILE A 24 6.21 -0.52 6.02
N LEU A 25 7.34 -1.21 6.15
CA LEU A 25 7.41 -2.63 6.49
C LEU A 25 8.21 -2.81 7.78
N SER A 26 7.64 -3.50 8.77
CA SER A 26 8.36 -3.94 9.97
C SER A 26 8.82 -5.38 9.79
N ASP A 27 10.01 -5.72 10.31
CA ASP A 27 10.49 -7.10 10.39
C ASP A 27 10.01 -7.74 11.71
N ASP A 28 9.63 -9.03 11.65
CA ASP A 28 9.24 -9.88 12.79
C ASP A 28 8.19 -9.32 13.78
N MET A 29 7.39 -8.33 13.38
CA MET A 29 6.31 -7.78 14.20
C MET A 29 5.11 -8.74 14.25
N GLY A 30 4.67 -9.07 15.46
CA GLY A 30 3.50 -9.89 15.73
C GLY A 30 2.20 -9.14 15.46
N TYR A 31 1.15 -9.89 15.11
CA TYR A 31 -0.19 -9.33 14.83
C TYR A 31 -0.77 -8.56 16.02
N SER A 32 -0.52 -9.05 17.25
CA SER A 32 -1.02 -8.46 18.49
C SER A 32 -0.04 -7.48 19.14
N ASP A 33 1.02 -7.04 18.45
CA ASP A 33 1.97 -6.08 19.04
C ASP A 33 1.46 -4.64 18.96
N ILE A 34 0.59 -4.34 17.98
CA ILE A 34 0.06 -3.00 17.72
C ILE A 34 -1.23 -2.79 18.51
N GLY A 35 -1.38 -1.62 19.14
CA GLY A 35 -2.54 -1.23 19.93
C GLY A 35 -3.88 -1.41 19.23
N CYS A 36 -4.00 -1.01 17.94
CA CYS A 36 -5.25 -1.16 17.18
C CYS A 36 -5.67 -2.62 16.94
N TYR A 37 -4.79 -3.61 17.17
CA TYR A 37 -5.10 -5.04 17.14
C TYR A 37 -5.22 -5.68 18.53
N GLY A 38 -5.19 -4.88 19.60
CA GLY A 38 -5.29 -5.33 20.98
C GLY A 38 -3.95 -5.52 21.70
N GLY A 39 -2.86 -4.97 21.15
CA GLY A 39 -1.54 -5.03 21.79
C GLY A 39 -1.40 -4.13 23.01
N GLU A 40 -0.48 -4.51 23.90
CA GLU A 40 -0.19 -3.79 25.14
C GLU A 40 0.76 -2.60 24.94
N ILE A 41 1.50 -2.58 23.82
CA ILE A 41 2.47 -1.53 23.51
C ILE A 41 1.72 -0.30 22.96
N ALA A 42 2.03 0.87 23.51
CA ALA A 42 1.47 2.12 23.03
C ALA A 42 2.02 2.46 21.63
N THR A 43 1.18 2.35 20.60
CA THR A 43 1.52 2.63 19.20
C THR A 43 0.70 3.77 18.58
N PRO A 44 0.68 4.98 19.18
CA PRO A 44 -0.29 6.02 18.86
C PRO A 44 -0.26 6.48 17.39
N ASN A 45 0.91 6.46 16.74
CA ASN A 45 1.03 6.83 15.33
C ASN A 45 0.39 5.77 14.40
N LEU A 46 0.57 4.48 14.70
CA LEU A 46 -0.04 3.40 13.94
C LEU A 46 -1.56 3.34 14.18
N ASP A 47 -1.98 3.60 15.42
CA ASP A 47 -3.39 3.63 15.80
C ASP A 47 -4.13 4.79 15.10
N SER A 48 -3.49 5.95 15.00
CA SER A 48 -4.02 7.09 14.23
C SER A 48 -4.14 6.77 12.74
N LEU A 49 -3.16 6.06 12.16
CA LEU A 49 -3.23 5.63 10.76
C LEU A 49 -4.37 4.63 10.52
N ALA A 50 -4.57 3.69 11.46
CA ALA A 50 -5.65 2.74 11.40
C ALA A 50 -7.04 3.39 11.54
N ALA A 51 -7.19 4.38 12.43
CA ALA A 51 -8.43 5.11 12.63
C ALA A 51 -8.81 6.02 11.45
N GLY A 52 -7.80 6.63 10.81
CA GLY A 52 -7.99 7.49 9.64
C GLY A 52 -8.00 6.78 8.29
N GLY A 53 -7.88 5.45 8.28
CA GLY A 53 -7.66 4.66 7.06
C GLY A 53 -8.40 3.34 7.04
N VAL A 54 -7.84 2.38 6.29
CA VAL A 54 -8.36 1.01 6.19
C VAL A 54 -7.42 0.08 6.95
N ARG A 55 -7.99 -0.75 7.81
CA ARG A 55 -7.27 -1.75 8.59
C ARG A 55 -7.70 -3.17 8.18
N PHE A 56 -6.73 -4.02 7.86
CA PHE A 56 -6.99 -5.42 7.51
C PHE A 56 -6.95 -6.32 8.73
N THR A 57 -7.99 -7.12 8.98
CA THR A 57 -8.00 -8.13 10.07
C THR A 57 -7.53 -9.51 9.60
N ARG A 58 -7.29 -9.67 8.29
CA ARG A 58 -6.83 -10.90 7.65
C ARG A 58 -5.81 -10.56 6.56
N PHE A 59 -4.56 -10.34 6.97
CA PHE A 59 -3.42 -10.12 6.08
C PHE A 59 -2.41 -11.25 6.31
N TYR A 60 -1.98 -11.91 5.24
CA TYR A 60 -1.08 -13.06 5.31
C TYR A 60 0.23 -12.76 4.60
N ASN A 61 1.33 -13.14 5.25
CA ASN A 61 2.66 -13.13 4.66
C ASN A 61 3.08 -14.56 4.28
N THR A 62 4.32 -14.74 3.84
CA THR A 62 4.85 -16.06 3.45
C THR A 62 5.56 -16.77 4.60
N SER A 63 5.29 -16.37 5.85
CA SER A 63 5.86 -16.91 7.11
C SER A 63 7.38 -16.76 7.28
N ARG A 64 8.08 -16.15 6.33
CA ARG A 64 9.52 -15.86 6.41
C ARG A 64 9.83 -14.51 5.75
N CYS A 65 10.89 -13.86 6.22
CA CYS A 65 11.21 -12.48 5.83
C CYS A 65 11.58 -12.37 4.34
N CYS A 66 12.49 -13.23 3.84
CA CYS A 66 12.94 -13.21 2.44
C CYS A 66 11.83 -13.50 1.42
N PRO A 67 11.06 -14.60 1.51
CA PRO A 67 9.97 -14.84 0.56
C PRO A 67 8.86 -13.77 0.66
N THR A 68 8.62 -13.19 1.85
CA THR A 68 7.59 -12.14 2.01
C THR A 68 8.01 -10.87 1.28
N ARG A 69 9.28 -10.46 1.44
CA ARG A 69 9.84 -9.31 0.72
C ARG A 69 9.89 -9.56 -0.78
N ALA A 70 10.25 -10.77 -1.21
CA ALA A 70 10.24 -11.12 -2.63
C ALA A 70 8.83 -10.97 -3.23
N SER A 71 7.80 -11.51 -2.56
CA SER A 71 6.42 -11.36 -3.01
C SER A 71 5.93 -9.92 -2.97
N LEU A 72 6.30 -9.13 -1.96
CA LEU A 72 5.93 -7.72 -1.87
C LEU A 72 6.51 -6.88 -3.02
N LEU A 73 7.77 -7.10 -3.38
CA LEU A 73 8.47 -6.31 -4.41
C LEU A 73 8.09 -6.71 -5.84
N THR A 74 7.74 -7.98 -6.05
CA THR A 74 7.48 -8.52 -7.39
C THR A 74 6.00 -8.69 -7.71
N GLY A 75 5.13 -8.77 -6.69
CA GLY A 75 3.73 -9.15 -6.86
C GLY A 75 3.53 -10.63 -7.21
N LEU A 76 4.57 -11.46 -7.10
CA LEU A 76 4.55 -12.87 -7.45
C LEU A 76 4.61 -13.77 -6.20
N TYR A 77 4.15 -15.01 -6.33
CA TYR A 77 4.38 -16.01 -5.28
C TYR A 77 5.88 -16.35 -5.16
N PRO A 78 6.37 -16.79 -3.99
CA PRO A 78 7.81 -17.02 -3.78
C PRO A 78 8.46 -18.00 -4.78
N HIS A 79 7.71 -19.03 -5.21
CA HIS A 79 8.18 -20.00 -6.20
C HIS A 79 8.42 -19.38 -7.58
N GLN A 80 7.65 -18.35 -7.94
CA GLN A 80 7.82 -17.60 -9.20
C GLN A 80 8.92 -16.54 -9.07
N ALA A 81 9.12 -16.02 -7.86
CA ALA A 81 10.14 -15.01 -7.56
C ALA A 81 11.55 -15.60 -7.31
N GLY A 82 11.76 -16.90 -7.54
CA GLY A 82 13.06 -17.56 -7.36
C GLY A 82 13.44 -17.85 -5.89
N ILE A 83 12.51 -17.69 -4.94
CA ILE A 83 12.69 -17.99 -3.51
C ILE A 83 11.79 -19.17 -3.11
N GLY A 84 11.72 -20.20 -3.97
CA GLY A 84 10.92 -21.41 -3.73
C GLY A 84 11.50 -22.34 -2.66
N HIS A 85 12.82 -22.29 -2.45
CA HIS A 85 13.52 -23.04 -1.43
C HIS A 85 14.44 -22.10 -0.67
N MET A 86 14.31 -22.07 0.65
CA MET A 86 15.19 -21.36 1.57
C MET A 86 15.87 -22.42 2.42
N THR A 87 17.00 -22.94 1.94
CA THR A 87 17.86 -23.87 2.68
C THR A 87 18.54 -23.18 3.84
#